data_AF-A0A1I3H4F6-F1
#
_entry.id   AF-A0A1I3H4F6-F1
#
_cell.length_a   1.000
_cell.length_b   1.000
_cell.length_c   1.000
_cell.angle_alpha   90.00
_cell.angle_beta   90.00
_cell.angle_gamma   90.00
#
_symmetry.space_group_name_H-M   'P 1'
#
loop_
_entity.id
_entity.type
_entity.pdbx_description
1 polymer ?
#
loop_
_entity_poly.entity_id
_entity_poly.type
_entity_poly.pdbx_seq_one_letter_code
_entity_poly.pdbx_strand_id
1 'polypeptide(L)'
;MSKLMKRIIIRLAILFVGLISFVGYGMYLMDIEDRYGDLQQIYFDSKSHDIIINNLNGKTGIIKLENRRIYVKTGKQILDIDEWLDPENKFMYNIDIYRPENPNEFLNLKMEKFKQKVASERLKSISHLEVKY
;
A
#
# COMPACT_ATOMS: atom_id res chain seq x y z
N MET A 1 -32.92 31.43 30.52
CA MET A 1 -32.06 31.59 29.32
C MET A 1 -32.76 32.48 28.30
N SER A 2 -32.15 33.61 27.90
CA SER A 2 -32.79 34.51 26.93
C SER A 2 -32.87 33.87 25.53
N LYS A 3 -33.86 34.28 24.72
CA LYS A 3 -34.01 33.80 23.33
C LYS A 3 -32.75 34.06 22.50
N LEU A 4 -32.06 35.17 22.76
CA LEU A 4 -30.78 35.52 22.16
C LEU A 4 -29.69 34.49 22.52
N MET A 5 -29.56 34.16 23.80
CA MET A 5 -28.57 33.21 24.29
C MET A 5 -28.78 31.80 23.70
N LYS A 6 -30.04 31.35 23.58
CA LYS A 6 -30.40 30.09 22.90
C LYS A 6 -29.91 30.08 21.44
N ARG A 7 -30.13 31.16 20.69
CA ARG A 7 -29.69 31.26 19.28
C ARG A 7 -28.18 31.24 19.14
N ILE A 8 -27.46 31.92 20.03
CA ILE A 8 -25.98 31.94 20.03
C ILE A 8 -25.44 30.53 20.28
N ILE A 9 -25.95 29.83 21.29
CA ILE A 9 -25.51 28.47 21.63
C ILE A 9 -25.74 27.51 20.46
N ILE A 10 -26.90 27.58 19.79
CA ILE A 10 -27.20 26.72 18.63
C ILE A 10 -26.23 26.99 17.48
N ARG A 11 -25.93 28.26 17.18
CA ARG A 11 -24.98 28.63 16.12
C ARG A 11 -23.56 28.13 16.42
N LEU A 12 -23.11 28.28 17.66
CA LEU A 12 -21.81 27.76 18.10
C LEU A 12 -21.75 26.24 18.03
N ALA A 13 -22.83 25.53 18.41
CA ALA A 13 -22.90 24.08 18.30
C ALA A 13 -22.79 23.61 16.84
N ILE A 14 -23.52 24.25 15.92
CA ILE A 14 -23.44 23.94 14.48
C ILE A 14 -22.03 24.19 13.94
N LEU A 15 -21.43 25.33 14.28
CA LEU A 15 -20.05 25.64 13.90
C LEU A 15 -19.07 24.58 14.41
N PHE A 16 -19.23 24.15 15.66
CA PHE A 16 -18.38 23.14 16.28
C PHE A 16 -18.50 21.77 15.62
N VAL A 17 -19.72 21.32 15.33
CA VAL A 17 -19.97 20.08 14.55
C VAL A 17 -19.38 20.18 13.15
N GLY A 18 -19.50 21.34 12.50
CA GLY A 18 -18.90 21.59 11.20
C GLY A 18 -17.37 21.48 11.22
N LEU A 19 -16.73 22.06 12.24
CA LEU A 19 -15.27 21.97 12.43
C LEU A 19 -14.81 20.52 12.64
N ILE A 20 -15.49 19.76 13.51
CA ILE A 20 -15.16 18.35 13.74
C ILE A 20 -15.30 17.54 12.46
N SER A 21 -16.39 17.77 11.71
CA SER A 21 -16.65 17.06 10.45
C SER A 21 -15.60 17.41 9.39
N PHE A 22 -15.18 18.67 9.31
CA PHE A 22 -14.13 19.13 8.40
C PHE A 22 -12.78 18.50 8.72
N VAL A 23 -12.38 18.47 9.99
CA VAL A 23 -11.14 17.79 10.43
C VAL A 23 -11.21 16.30 10.14
N GLY A 24 -12.32 15.64 10.46
CA GLY A 24 -12.52 14.22 10.17
C GLY A 24 -12.45 13.91 8.68
N TYR A 25 -12.98 14.79 7.83
CA TYR A 25 -12.86 14.65 6.37
C TYR A 25 -11.41 14.84 5.89
N GLY A 26 -10.68 15.81 6.44
CA GLY A 26 -9.25 15.99 6.14
C GLY A 26 -8.42 14.76 6.50
N MET A 27 -8.65 14.18 7.68
CA MET A 27 -7.98 12.93 8.09
C MET A 27 -8.34 11.75 7.18
N TYR A 28 -9.59 11.66 6.71
CA TYR A 28 -10.00 10.65 5.75
C TYR A 28 -9.30 10.80 4.39
N LEU A 29 -9.14 12.04 3.91
CA LEU A 29 -8.39 12.29 2.67
C LEU A 29 -6.90 11.97 2.82
N MET A 30 -6.30 12.30 3.97
CA MET A 30 -4.90 11.95 4.25
C MET A 30 -4.69 10.44 4.26
N ASP A 31 -5.59 9.65 4.87
CA ASP A 31 -5.52 8.18 4.84
C ASP A 31 -5.69 7.61 3.42
N ILE A 32 -6.37 8.32 2.50
CA ILE A 32 -6.41 7.94 1.08
C ILE A 32 -5.07 8.28 0.42
N GLU A 33 -4.54 9.47 0.62
CA GLU A 33 -3.25 9.90 0.05
C GLU A 33 -2.12 8.98 0.50
N ASP A 34 -2.02 8.68 1.80
CA ASP A 34 -1.00 7.78 2.35
C ASP A 34 -1.09 6.38 1.70
N ARG A 35 -2.30 5.89 1.40
CA ARG A 35 -2.48 4.57 0.76
C ARG A 35 -2.20 4.58 -0.73
N TYR A 36 -2.73 5.58 -1.44
CA TYR A 36 -2.76 5.60 -2.90
C TYR A 36 -1.76 6.58 -3.51
N GLY A 37 -0.88 7.19 -2.72
CA GLY A 37 0.13 8.16 -3.19
C GLY A 37 1.16 7.52 -4.11
N ASP A 38 2.40 7.38 -3.65
CA ASP A 38 3.47 6.85 -4.51
C ASP A 38 3.26 5.38 -4.90
N LEU A 39 2.41 4.67 -4.16
CA LEU A 39 2.06 3.27 -4.43
C LEU A 39 0.83 3.09 -5.30
N GLN A 40 0.26 4.17 -5.87
CA GLN A 40 -0.98 4.13 -6.65
C GLN A 40 -1.00 2.97 -7.66
N GLN A 41 0.08 2.84 -8.43
CA GLN A 41 0.20 1.85 -9.49
C GLN A 41 0.05 0.41 -8.98
N ILE A 42 0.64 0.10 -7.82
CA ILE A 42 0.52 -1.21 -7.18
C ILE A 42 -0.94 -1.48 -6.81
N TYR A 43 -1.64 -0.49 -6.25
CA TYR A 43 -3.04 -0.63 -5.86
C TYR A 43 -3.99 -0.87 -7.03
N PHE A 44 -3.66 -0.41 -8.24
CA PHE A 44 -4.49 -0.61 -9.44
C PHE A 44 -4.14 -1.90 -10.19
N ASP A 45 -2.86 -2.21 -10.37
CA ASP A 45 -2.44 -3.29 -11.26
C ASP A 45 -2.37 -4.66 -10.58
N SER A 46 -2.11 -4.67 -9.27
CA SER A 46 -1.89 -5.90 -8.51
C SER A 46 -3.18 -6.59 -8.08
N LYS A 47 -3.07 -7.90 -7.85
CA LYS A 47 -4.11 -8.77 -7.28
C LYS A 47 -3.52 -9.61 -6.17
N SER A 48 -4.37 -10.05 -5.24
CA SER A 48 -3.98 -11.09 -4.27
C SER A 48 -3.43 -12.31 -5.02
N HIS A 49 -2.34 -12.88 -4.51
CA HIS A 49 -1.53 -13.94 -5.12
C HIS A 49 -0.54 -13.50 -6.20
N ASP A 50 -0.48 -12.24 -6.58
CA ASP A 50 0.65 -11.74 -7.38
C ASP A 50 1.94 -11.78 -6.54
N ILE A 51 3.08 -11.92 -7.22
CA ILE A 51 4.40 -11.85 -6.60
C ILE A 51 4.91 -10.43 -6.70
N ILE A 52 5.48 -9.93 -5.61
CA ILE A 52 6.26 -8.71 -5.58
C ILE A 52 7.72 -9.04 -5.29
N ILE A 53 8.64 -8.37 -5.98
CA ILE A 53 10.09 -8.42 -5.70
C ILE A 53 10.61 -7.02 -5.44
N ASN A 54 11.43 -6.88 -4.41
CA ASN A 54 12.19 -5.67 -4.13
C ASN A 54 13.57 -5.81 -4.76
N ASN A 55 13.81 -5.05 -5.83
CA ASN A 55 15.04 -5.09 -6.60
C ASN A 55 16.24 -4.48 -5.84
N LEU A 56 16.01 -3.71 -4.77
CA LEU A 56 17.07 -3.12 -3.94
C LEU A 56 17.72 -4.15 -3.01
N ASN A 57 16.93 -5.07 -2.43
CA ASN A 57 17.41 -6.04 -1.44
C ASN A 57 17.18 -7.52 -1.85
N GLY A 58 16.49 -7.75 -2.96
CA GLY A 58 16.18 -9.07 -3.50
C GLY A 58 15.15 -9.88 -2.72
N LYS A 59 14.43 -9.28 -1.79
CA LYS A 59 13.33 -9.94 -1.08
C LYS A 59 12.13 -10.12 -2.02
N THR A 60 11.49 -11.27 -1.90
CA THR A 60 10.26 -11.61 -2.63
C THR A 60 9.12 -11.85 -1.66
N GLY A 61 7.90 -11.58 -2.11
CA GLY A 61 6.70 -11.84 -1.32
C GLY A 61 5.48 -12.05 -2.20
N ILE A 62 4.40 -12.49 -1.58
CA ILE A 62 3.09 -12.63 -2.23
C ILE A 62 2.18 -11.50 -1.75
N ILE A 63 1.56 -10.81 -2.70
CA ILE A 63 0.58 -9.76 -2.45
C ILE A 63 -0.70 -10.36 -1.87
N LYS A 64 -1.22 -9.74 -0.81
CA LYS A 64 -2.53 -10.01 -0.22
C LYS A 64 -3.28 -8.68 -0.08
N LEU A 65 -4.34 -8.51 -0.86
CA LEU A 65 -5.22 -7.34 -0.79
C LEU A 65 -6.33 -7.57 0.24
N GLU A 66 -6.50 -6.65 1.17
CA GLU A 66 -7.54 -6.72 2.21
C GLU A 66 -8.01 -5.31 2.59
N ASN A 67 -9.32 -5.03 2.48
CA ASN A 67 -9.95 -3.77 2.89
C ASN A 67 -9.19 -2.48 2.52
N ARG A 68 -8.82 -2.35 1.23
CA ARG A 68 -8.06 -1.23 0.67
C ARG A 68 -6.64 -1.09 1.23
N ARG A 69 -6.03 -2.19 1.65
CA ARG A 69 -4.61 -2.27 2.02
C ARG A 69 -3.94 -3.39 1.27
N ILE A 70 -2.64 -3.21 1.04
CA ILE A 70 -1.79 -4.24 0.47
C ILE A 70 -0.90 -4.77 1.58
N TYR A 71 -0.92 -6.09 1.73
CA TYR A 71 0.01 -6.80 2.59
C TYR A 71 0.92 -7.67 1.75
N VAL A 72 2.15 -7.89 2.24
CA VAL A 72 3.12 -8.76 1.60
C VAL A 72 3.42 -9.94 2.52
N LYS A 73 3.05 -11.14 2.05
CA LYS A 73 3.38 -12.40 2.73
C LYS A 73 4.78 -12.86 2.33
N THR A 74 5.69 -12.89 3.30
CA THR A 74 7.05 -13.41 3.13
C THR A 74 7.24 -14.63 4.04
N GLY A 75 7.07 -15.83 3.48
CA GLY A 75 7.13 -17.07 4.25
C GLY A 75 6.05 -17.14 5.35
N LYS A 76 6.46 -16.94 6.61
CA LYS A 76 5.57 -16.96 7.80
C LYS A 76 5.08 -15.58 8.23
N GLN A 77 5.67 -14.50 7.71
CA GLN A 77 5.31 -13.13 8.08
C GLN A 77 4.36 -12.53 7.06
N ILE A 78 3.47 -11.66 7.52
CA ILE A 78 2.62 -10.80 6.70
C ILE A 78 2.89 -9.39 7.20
N LEU A 79 3.41 -8.53 6.34
CA LEU A 79 3.74 -7.14 6.64
C LEU A 79 2.84 -6.22 5.80
N ASP A 80 2.57 -5.02 6.31
CA ASP A 80 2.00 -3.96 5.48
C ASP A 80 3.01 -3.60 4.37
N ILE A 81 2.53 -3.17 3.20
CA ILE A 81 3.39 -2.95 2.04
C ILE A 81 4.45 -1.88 2.32
N ASP A 82 4.11 -0.84 3.07
CA ASP A 82 5.05 0.25 3.40
C ASP A 82 6.21 -0.28 4.25
N GLU A 83 5.88 -1.07 5.27
CA GLU A 83 6.87 -1.73 6.15
C GLU A 83 7.75 -2.72 5.38
N TRP A 84 7.18 -3.42 4.39
CA TRP A 84 7.92 -4.38 3.57
C TRP A 84 8.85 -3.71 2.55
N LEU A 85 8.39 -2.61 1.94
CA LEU A 85 9.11 -1.88 0.91
C LEU A 85 10.35 -1.20 1.47
N ASP A 86 10.23 -0.61 2.65
CA ASP A 86 11.29 0.20 3.25
C ASP A 86 11.50 -0.09 4.74
N PRO A 87 12.06 -1.27 5.06
CA PRO A 87 12.32 -1.66 6.45
C PRO A 87 13.37 -0.78 7.14
N GLU A 88 14.10 0.07 6.41
CA GLU A 88 15.15 0.94 6.93
C GLU A 88 14.80 2.44 6.83
N ASN A 89 13.55 2.80 6.49
CA ASN A 89 13.06 4.18 6.34
C ASN A 89 13.93 5.07 5.43
N LYS A 90 14.40 4.53 4.31
CA LYS A 90 15.20 5.21 3.28
C LYS A 90 14.36 5.88 2.19
N PHE A 91 13.05 5.70 2.19
CA PHE A 91 12.09 6.19 1.19
C PHE A 91 12.49 5.84 -0.25
N MET A 92 13.12 4.69 -0.46
CA MET A 92 13.54 4.23 -1.79
C MET A 92 12.83 2.92 -2.14
N TYR A 93 12.16 2.92 -3.29
CA TYR A 93 11.43 1.77 -3.78
C TYR A 93 11.95 1.41 -5.17
N ASN A 94 12.25 0.14 -5.40
CA ASN A 94 12.40 -0.40 -6.75
C ASN A 94 11.80 -1.80 -6.73
N ILE A 95 10.63 -1.95 -7.35
CA ILE A 95 9.89 -3.19 -7.32
C ILE A 95 9.38 -3.58 -8.70
N ASP A 96 9.21 -4.88 -8.86
CA ASP A 96 8.46 -5.48 -9.95
C ASP A 96 7.38 -6.40 -9.41
N ILE A 97 6.26 -6.45 -10.11
CA ILE A 97 5.15 -7.35 -9.80
C ILE A 97 4.96 -8.32 -10.95
N TYR A 98 4.80 -9.60 -10.62
CA TYR A 98 4.58 -10.69 -11.58
C TYR A 98 3.35 -11.50 -11.20
N ARG A 99 2.67 -12.06 -12.20
CA ARG A 99 1.47 -12.88 -12.01
C ARG A 99 1.69 -14.29 -12.56
N PRO A 100 2.33 -15.20 -11.80
CA PRO A 100 2.46 -16.60 -12.19
C PRO A 100 1.21 -17.40 -11.86
N GLU A 101 1.12 -18.62 -12.40
CA GLU A 101 0.10 -19.59 -12.02
C GLU A 101 0.35 -20.18 -10.61
N ASN A 102 1.62 -20.36 -10.22
CA ASN A 102 2.03 -20.94 -8.93
C ASN A 102 2.94 -19.99 -8.12
N PRO A 103 2.38 -18.96 -7.45
CA PRO A 103 3.17 -17.93 -6.75
C PRO A 103 4.04 -18.46 -5.62
N ASN A 104 3.60 -19.53 -4.95
CA ASN A 104 4.31 -20.12 -3.83
C ASN A 104 5.69 -20.68 -4.22
N GLU A 105 5.90 -21.05 -5.49
CA GLU A 105 7.17 -21.58 -5.97
C GLU A 105 8.27 -20.51 -6.08
N PHE A 106 7.90 -19.23 -5.99
CA PHE A 106 8.83 -18.11 -6.05
C PHE A 106 9.20 -17.54 -4.68
N LEU A 107 8.50 -17.96 -3.62
CA LEU A 107 8.79 -17.54 -2.27
C LEU A 107 10.16 -18.03 -1.83
N ASN A 108 10.92 -17.14 -1.17
CA ASN A 108 12.25 -17.43 -0.62
C ASN A 108 13.29 -17.90 -1.65
N LEU A 109 13.03 -17.73 -2.96
CA LEU A 109 14.04 -17.95 -3.97
C LEU A 109 15.13 -16.88 -3.85
N LYS A 110 16.40 -17.31 -4.00
CA LYS A 110 17.49 -16.37 -4.25
C LYS A 110 17.24 -15.64 -5.58
N MET A 111 17.65 -14.38 -5.66
CA MET A 111 17.44 -13.51 -6.83
C MET A 111 17.80 -14.17 -8.17
N GLU A 112 18.93 -14.90 -8.26
CA GLU A 112 19.31 -15.58 -9.51
C GLU A 112 18.31 -16.65 -9.93
N LYS A 113 17.87 -17.49 -8.99
CA LYS A 113 16.86 -18.52 -9.25
C LYS A 113 15.50 -17.91 -9.57
N PHE A 114 15.16 -16.81 -8.90
CA PHE A 114 13.95 -16.05 -9.19
C PHE A 114 13.93 -15.57 -10.66
N LYS A 115 15.01 -14.89 -11.09
CA LYS A 115 15.15 -14.40 -12.47
C LYS A 115 15.12 -15.54 -13.50
N GLN A 116 15.79 -16.65 -13.23
CA GLN A 116 15.75 -17.84 -14.08
C GLN A 116 14.33 -18.38 -14.21
N LYS A 117 13.57 -18.45 -13.12
CA LYS A 117 12.19 -18.96 -13.10
C LYS A 117 11.23 -18.02 -13.83
N VAL A 118 11.33 -16.72 -13.60
CA VAL A 118 10.58 -15.69 -14.35
C VAL A 118 10.82 -15.84 -15.86
N ALA A 119 12.07 -16.03 -16.27
CA ALA A 119 12.42 -16.24 -17.67
C ALA A 119 11.89 -17.57 -18.22
N SER A 120 11.99 -18.67 -17.46
CA SER A 120 11.50 -19.99 -17.89
C SER A 120 9.98 -20.02 -18.06
N GLU A 121 9.26 -19.34 -17.17
CA GLU A 121 7.79 -19.21 -17.24
C GLU A 121 7.35 -18.07 -18.16
N ARG A 122 8.30 -17.35 -18.79
CA ARG A 122 8.07 -16.22 -19.70
C ARG A 122 7.16 -15.14 -19.10
N LEU A 123 7.28 -14.92 -17.80
CA LEU A 123 6.46 -13.95 -17.09
C LEU A 123 6.89 -12.53 -17.48
N LYS A 124 5.92 -11.68 -17.76
CA LYS A 124 6.13 -10.24 -17.93
C LYS A 124 5.81 -9.54 -16.62
N SER A 125 6.60 -8.52 -16.29
CA SER A 125 6.26 -7.62 -15.20
C SER A 125 4.94 -6.94 -15.53
N ILE A 126 3.97 -7.03 -14.63
CA ILE A 126 2.65 -6.39 -14.79
C ILE A 126 2.67 -4.96 -14.26
N SER A 127 3.61 -4.65 -13.37
CA SER A 127 3.82 -3.32 -12.82
C SER A 127 5.28 -3.19 -12.39
N HIS A 128 5.86 -2.05 -12.71
CA HIS A 128 7.18 -1.63 -12.29
C HIS A 128 7.05 -0.28 -11.59
N LEU A 129 7.61 -0.15 -10.38
CA LEU A 129 7.63 1.09 -9.63
C LEU A 129 9.05 1.35 -9.14
N GLU A 130 9.57 2.54 -9.47
CA GLU A 130 10.83 3.04 -8.96
C GLU A 130 10.63 4.45 -8.40
N VAL A 131 10.97 4.63 -7.12
CA VAL A 131 10.87 5.91 -6.40
C VAL A 131 12.20 6.16 -5.70
N LYS A 132 12.72 7.38 -5.89
CA LYS A 132 13.97 7.87 -5.28
C LYS A 132 13.73 9.32 -4.85
N TYR A 133 13.82 9.60 -3.55
CA TYR A 133 13.85 10.98 -3.02
C TYR A 133 15.29 11.46 -2.82
#